data_AF-A0A950HCV2-F1
#
_entry.id   AF-A0A950HCV2-F1
#
_cell.length_a   1.000
_cell.length_b   1.000
_cell.length_c   1.000
_cell.angle_alpha   90.00
_cell.angle_beta   90.00
_cell.angle_gamma   90.00
#
_symmetry.space_group_name_H-M   'P 1'
#
loop_
_entity.id
_entity.type
_entity.pdbx_description
1 polymer ?
#
loop_
_entity_poly.entity_id
_entity_poly.type
_entity_poly.pdbx_seq_one_letter_code
_entity_poly.pdbx_strand_id
1 'polypeptide(L)'
;MTPEIKRRIQYLLLVAIVLATFRSGYILYHRHASSPAEHTPDKPASPPLDADYYVIPKKLHAYDLKSARELTRQPVWVKEGYRYTFYSYNPANRKVDFEHAAGQLLPLEKLDIQNVVAVSTPQAFRQQLPGGAVLEGEKQVIGLFGYNGTHYAVPIGTELGGDYHIYADEMFFIQDPKELYKHWPADVWDAVDKHQVKAGMNELQTDFAIGMGVPEPSHEADVKTVSYPNGGKPVRVTFRNGKAVEIQRSSG
;
A
#
# COMPACT_ATOMS: atom_id res chain seq x y z
N MET A 1 -44.62 -45.44 27.61
CA MET A 1 -43.44 -46.16 27.07
C MET A 1 -43.33 -47.49 27.80
N THR A 2 -43.46 -48.62 27.08
CA THR A 2 -43.38 -49.95 27.68
C THR A 2 -41.92 -50.30 28.04
N PRO A 3 -41.69 -51.10 29.09
CA PRO A 3 -40.35 -51.46 29.58
C PRO A 3 -39.46 -52.09 28.49
N GLU A 4 -40.06 -52.83 27.56
CA GLU A 4 -39.36 -53.49 26.46
C GLU A 4 -38.74 -52.51 25.45
N ILE A 5 -39.41 -51.40 25.16
CA ILE A 5 -38.92 -50.39 24.22
C ILE A 5 -37.71 -49.66 24.82
N LYS A 6 -37.75 -49.33 26.12
CA LYS A 6 -36.59 -48.75 26.83
C LYS A 6 -35.40 -49.70 26.81
N ARG A 7 -35.63 -51.00 27.02
CA ARG A 7 -34.57 -52.01 27.02
C ARG A 7 -33.92 -52.17 25.64
N ARG A 8 -34.71 -52.15 24.56
CA ARG A 8 -34.19 -52.19 23.17
C ARG A 8 -33.39 -50.94 22.82
N ILE A 9 -33.86 -49.76 23.22
CA ILE A 9 -33.14 -48.50 22.99
C ILE A 9 -31.82 -48.49 23.76
N GLN A 10 -31.79 -48.97 25.02
CA GLN A 10 -30.55 -49.10 25.79
C GLN A 10 -29.53 -50.03 25.10
N TYR A 11 -29.96 -51.19 24.57
CA TYR A 11 -29.06 -52.07 23.84
C TYR A 11 -28.53 -51.43 22.56
N LEU A 12 -29.38 -50.74 21.80
CA LEU A 12 -28.96 -50.00 20.60
C LEU A 12 -27.93 -48.91 20.92
N LEU A 13 -28.15 -48.15 21.99
CA LEU A 13 -27.22 -47.12 22.47
C LEU A 13 -25.88 -47.73 22.88
N LEU A 14 -25.91 -48.86 23.60
CA LEU A 14 -24.72 -49.54 24.05
C LEU A 14 -23.90 -50.08 22.86
N VAL A 15 -24.56 -50.67 21.86
CA VAL A 15 -23.93 -51.10 20.61
C VAL A 15 -23.33 -49.91 19.84
N ALA A 16 -24.04 -48.78 19.75
CA ALA A 16 -23.54 -47.59 19.09
C ALA A 16 -22.29 -47.01 19.78
N ILE A 17 -22.26 -46.98 21.12
CA ILE A 17 -21.10 -46.53 21.91
C ILE A 17 -19.91 -47.45 21.69
N VAL A 18 -20.11 -48.77 21.69
CA VAL A 18 -19.04 -49.74 21.45
C VAL A 18 -18.45 -49.56 20.04
N LEU A 19 -19.30 -49.41 19.02
CA LEU A 19 -18.85 -49.17 17.64
C LEU A 19 -18.09 -47.84 17.50
N ALA A 20 -18.56 -46.77 18.13
CA ALA A 20 -17.89 -45.47 18.12
C ALA A 20 -16.52 -45.53 18.82
N THR A 21 -16.43 -46.25 19.94
CA THR A 21 -15.18 -46.45 20.69
C THR A 21 -14.19 -47.26 19.86
N PHE A 22 -14.65 -48.35 19.23
CA PHE A 22 -13.81 -49.20 18.39
C PHE A 22 -13.29 -48.43 17.16
N ARG A 23 -14.15 -47.64 16.49
CA ARG A 23 -13.76 -46.81 15.35
C ARG A 23 -12.77 -45.72 15.74
N SER A 24 -12.96 -45.09 16.90
CA SER A 24 -12.03 -44.07 17.41
C SER A 24 -10.68 -44.68 17.77
N GLY A 25 -10.66 -45.84 18.44
CA GLY A 25 -9.46 -46.60 18.74
C GLY A 25 -8.72 -47.05 17.48
N TYR A 26 -9.45 -47.50 16.45
CA TYR A 26 -8.88 -47.88 15.16
C TYR A 26 -8.25 -46.68 14.43
N ILE A 27 -8.91 -45.51 14.42
CA ILE A 27 -8.35 -44.29 13.82
C ILE A 27 -7.08 -43.85 14.58
N LEU A 28 -7.10 -43.88 15.90
CA LEU A 28 -5.95 -43.52 16.72
C LEU A 28 -4.80 -44.51 16.51
N TYR A 29 -5.08 -45.81 16.51
CA TYR A 29 -4.09 -46.85 16.25
C TYR A 29 -3.49 -46.71 14.85
N HIS A 30 -4.31 -46.51 13.82
CA HIS A 30 -3.81 -46.34 12.45
C HIS A 30 -2.99 -45.06 12.32
N ARG A 31 -3.38 -43.97 12.99
CA ARG A 31 -2.59 -42.71 13.01
C ARG A 31 -1.27 -42.86 13.75
N HIS A 32 -1.24 -43.68 14.81
CA HIS A 32 -0.02 -43.97 15.57
C HIS A 32 0.89 -44.99 14.87
N ALA A 33 0.32 -46.01 14.22
CA ALA A 33 1.06 -47.01 13.43
C ALA A 33 1.56 -46.46 12.09
N SER A 34 0.89 -45.44 11.54
CA SER A 34 1.35 -44.67 10.37
C SER A 34 2.24 -43.48 10.75
N SER A 35 2.59 -43.32 12.03
CA SER A 35 3.69 -42.46 12.44
C SER A 35 4.88 -43.35 12.81
N PRO A 36 5.74 -43.75 11.85
CA PRO A 36 7.15 -43.84 12.21
C PRO A 36 7.49 -42.49 12.83
N ALA A 37 8.20 -42.46 13.96
CA ALA A 37 8.77 -41.24 14.47
C ALA A 37 9.45 -40.52 13.28
N GLU A 38 8.82 -39.46 12.79
CA GLU A 38 9.43 -38.57 11.83
C GLU A 38 10.66 -38.03 12.57
N HIS A 39 11.82 -38.61 12.27
CA HIS A 39 13.01 -37.82 12.13
C HIS A 39 12.59 -36.65 11.26
N THR A 40 12.24 -35.54 11.91
CA THR A 40 11.91 -34.32 11.22
C THR A 40 13.20 -33.99 10.49
N PRO A 41 13.30 -34.14 9.15
CA PRO A 41 14.42 -33.51 8.47
C PRO A 41 14.29 -32.04 8.86
N ASP A 42 15.39 -31.44 9.31
CA ASP A 42 15.48 -30.04 9.76
C ASP A 42 14.36 -29.22 9.12
N LYS A 43 13.34 -28.85 9.90
CA LYS A 43 12.31 -27.94 9.40
C LYS A 43 13.10 -26.80 8.77
N PRO A 44 12.99 -26.55 7.44
CA PRO A 44 13.73 -25.46 6.85
C PRO A 44 13.38 -24.24 7.69
N ALA A 45 14.42 -23.60 8.26
CA ALA A 45 14.24 -22.44 9.11
C ALA A 45 13.23 -21.54 8.43
N SER A 46 12.17 -21.15 9.15
CA SER A 46 11.16 -20.26 8.59
C SER A 46 11.89 -19.12 7.88
N PRO A 47 11.51 -18.79 6.63
CA PRO A 47 12.20 -17.76 5.86
C PRO A 47 12.39 -16.53 6.76
N PRO A 48 13.59 -15.93 6.79
CA PRO A 48 13.83 -14.76 7.61
C PRO A 48 12.75 -13.72 7.32
N LEU A 49 12.09 -13.25 8.37
CA LEU A 49 10.99 -12.30 8.27
C LEU A 49 11.52 -11.01 7.63
N ASP A 50 10.84 -10.53 6.59
CA ASP A 50 11.27 -9.33 5.87
C ASP A 50 11.16 -8.11 6.81
N ALA A 51 12.29 -7.43 7.03
CA ALA A 51 12.37 -6.26 7.89
C ALA A 51 11.46 -5.12 7.42
N ASP A 52 11.16 -5.06 6.12
CA ASP A 52 10.27 -4.07 5.52
C ASP A 52 8.85 -4.14 6.10
N TYR A 53 8.38 -5.34 6.47
CA TYR A 53 7.05 -5.53 7.05
C TYR A 53 6.88 -5.01 8.48
N TYR A 54 7.98 -4.69 9.16
CA TYR A 54 7.96 -4.15 10.52
C TYR A 54 8.14 -2.64 10.56
N VAL A 55 8.33 -1.99 9.41
CA VAL A 55 8.36 -0.55 9.31
C VAL A 55 6.91 -0.04 9.35
N ILE A 56 6.57 0.67 10.43
CA ILE A 56 5.26 1.30 10.61
C ILE A 56 5.46 2.82 10.62
N PRO A 57 5.25 3.50 9.48
CA PRO A 57 5.40 4.94 9.41
C PRO A 57 4.40 5.65 10.33
N LYS A 58 4.83 6.73 10.96
CA LYS A 58 3.92 7.61 11.71
C LYS A 58 2.87 8.20 10.78
N LYS A 59 1.63 8.22 11.28
CA LYS A 59 0.48 8.87 10.66
C LYS A 59 0.18 10.21 11.31
N LEU A 60 -0.32 11.14 10.51
CA LEU A 60 -0.77 12.47 10.89
C LEU A 60 -2.20 12.45 11.43
N HIS A 61 -3.07 11.60 10.85
CA HIS A 61 -4.50 11.54 11.17
C HIS A 61 -5.20 12.90 11.04
N ALA A 62 -4.99 13.59 9.92
CA ALA A 62 -5.64 14.87 9.67
C ALA A 62 -7.14 14.69 9.38
N TYR A 63 -7.98 15.44 10.11
CA TYR A 63 -9.44 15.41 10.00
C TYR A 63 -10.08 16.80 9.85
N ASP A 64 -9.27 17.85 9.82
CA ASP A 64 -9.68 19.23 9.55
C ASP A 64 -8.48 20.06 9.04
N LEU A 65 -8.70 21.32 8.67
CA LEU A 65 -7.59 22.20 8.22
C LEU A 65 -6.55 22.47 9.32
N LYS A 66 -6.93 22.38 10.61
CA LYS A 66 -6.03 22.69 11.72
C LYS A 66 -5.01 21.56 11.90
N SER A 67 -5.48 20.32 11.95
CA SER A 67 -4.68 19.10 11.99
C SER A 67 -3.89 18.90 10.70
N ALA A 68 -4.46 19.19 9.53
CA ALA A 68 -3.73 19.12 8.27
C ALA A 68 -2.52 20.08 8.21
N ARG A 69 -2.60 21.25 8.86
CA ARG A 69 -1.47 22.19 8.96
C ARG A 69 -0.31 21.68 9.80
N GLU A 70 -0.41 20.52 10.45
CA GLU A 70 0.77 19.88 11.01
C GLU A 70 1.78 19.47 9.92
N LEU A 71 1.33 19.30 8.67
CA LEU A 71 2.20 19.16 7.49
C LEU A 71 3.16 20.34 7.30
N THR A 72 2.87 21.52 7.86
CA THR A 72 3.73 22.70 7.70
C THR A 72 4.84 22.79 8.74
N ARG A 73 4.92 21.84 9.67
CA ARG A 73 5.93 21.84 10.73
C ARG A 73 7.23 21.17 10.30
N GLN A 74 7.17 20.34 9.27
CA GLN A 74 8.32 19.60 8.76
C GLN A 74 8.10 19.16 7.32
N PRO A 75 9.19 18.88 6.58
CA PRO A 75 9.08 18.30 5.26
C PRO A 75 8.40 16.93 5.30
N VAL A 76 7.79 16.58 4.17
CA VAL A 76 7.17 15.28 3.93
C VAL A 76 7.68 14.68 2.63
N TRP A 77 7.53 13.36 2.46
CA TRP A 77 8.03 12.65 1.29
C TRP A 77 6.89 11.91 0.58
N VAL A 78 6.83 12.02 -0.74
CA VAL A 78 5.76 11.42 -1.55
C VAL A 78 5.84 9.89 -1.53
N LYS A 79 4.76 9.23 -1.11
CA LYS A 79 4.67 7.75 -1.05
C LYS A 79 4.54 7.12 -2.42
N GLU A 80 3.64 7.65 -3.23
CA GLU A 80 3.26 7.07 -4.52
C GLU A 80 3.64 8.05 -5.63
N GLY A 81 4.86 7.89 -6.15
CA GLY A 81 5.36 8.73 -7.22
C GLY A 81 4.52 8.64 -8.49
N TYR A 82 4.44 9.75 -9.23
CA TYR A 82 3.68 9.95 -10.45
C TYR A 82 2.16 9.81 -10.32
N ARG A 83 1.62 9.55 -9.12
CA ARG A 83 0.17 9.46 -8.90
C ARG A 83 -0.49 10.83 -8.75
N TYR A 84 0.20 11.77 -8.11
CA TYR A 84 -0.39 13.03 -7.66
C TYR A 84 0.01 14.19 -8.56
N THR A 85 -0.97 14.77 -9.25
CA THR A 85 -0.78 15.98 -10.06
C THR A 85 -0.76 17.23 -9.18
N PHE A 86 0.13 18.15 -9.48
CA PHE A 86 0.16 19.48 -8.87
C PHE A 86 -0.07 20.58 -9.91
N TYR A 87 -0.48 21.74 -9.43
CA TYR A 87 -0.98 22.86 -10.21
C TYR A 87 -0.29 24.15 -9.78
N SER A 88 -0.18 25.10 -10.71
CA SER A 88 0.37 26.42 -10.40
C SER A 88 -0.53 27.16 -9.40
N TYR A 89 0.07 27.82 -8.42
CA TYR A 89 -0.62 28.64 -7.43
C TYR A 89 -0.17 30.09 -7.53
N ASN A 90 -1.11 31.02 -7.61
CA ASN A 90 -0.83 32.44 -7.57
C ASN A 90 -1.16 33.00 -6.17
N PRO A 91 -0.14 33.41 -5.38
CA PRO A 91 -0.36 33.91 -4.03
C PRO A 91 -1.04 35.28 -3.98
N ALA A 92 -0.93 36.10 -5.04
CA ALA A 92 -1.49 37.46 -5.07
C ALA A 92 -3.02 37.46 -5.11
N ASN A 93 -3.61 36.51 -5.83
CA ASN A 93 -5.07 36.34 -5.93
C ASN A 93 -5.59 35.08 -5.23
N ARG A 94 -4.70 34.31 -4.59
CA ARG A 94 -4.98 33.04 -3.88
C ARG A 94 -5.71 32.01 -4.74
N LYS A 95 -5.39 31.93 -6.05
CA LYS A 95 -6.00 30.98 -6.99
C LYS A 95 -5.05 29.88 -7.40
N VAL A 96 -5.61 28.68 -7.56
CA VAL A 96 -4.97 27.53 -8.20
C VAL A 96 -5.45 27.47 -9.64
N ASP A 97 -4.55 27.23 -10.58
CA ASP A 97 -4.89 26.92 -11.97
C ASP A 97 -5.14 25.42 -12.12
N PHE A 98 -6.38 25.00 -11.87
CA PHE A 98 -6.79 23.60 -12.03
C PHE A 98 -6.95 23.17 -13.49
N GLU A 99 -6.95 24.10 -14.44
CA GLU A 99 -7.13 23.79 -15.88
C GLU A 99 -5.82 23.31 -16.50
N HIS A 100 -4.68 23.72 -15.94
CA HIS A 100 -3.36 23.37 -16.45
C HIS A 100 -2.52 22.66 -15.39
N ALA A 101 -2.38 21.34 -15.54
CA ALA A 101 -1.46 20.55 -14.73
C ALA A 101 -0.02 21.09 -14.90
N ALA A 102 0.65 21.37 -13.78
CA ALA A 102 2.04 21.81 -13.78
C ALA A 102 3.02 20.63 -13.79
N GLY A 103 2.60 19.47 -13.29
CA GLY A 103 3.39 18.24 -13.27
C GLY A 103 2.81 17.20 -12.34
N GLN A 104 3.57 16.11 -12.13
CA GLN A 104 3.27 15.08 -11.14
C GLN A 104 4.40 15.02 -10.11
N LEU A 105 4.05 14.73 -8.87
CA LEU A 105 5.01 14.55 -7.79
C LEU A 105 5.85 13.28 -8.01
N LEU A 106 7.16 13.39 -7.82
CA LEU A 106 8.10 12.28 -8.05
C LEU A 106 8.11 11.28 -6.86
N PRO A 107 8.54 10.02 -7.08
CA PRO A 107 8.73 9.07 -5.98
C PRO A 107 9.66 9.64 -4.91
N LEU A 108 9.24 9.57 -3.64
CA LEU A 108 9.96 10.11 -2.47
C LEU A 108 10.38 11.57 -2.59
N GLU A 109 9.74 12.36 -3.46
CA GLU A 109 10.04 13.79 -3.57
C GLU A 109 9.81 14.45 -2.22
N LYS A 110 10.82 15.18 -1.74
CA LYS A 110 10.75 15.92 -0.50
C LYS A 110 10.00 17.23 -0.74
N LEU A 111 8.87 17.40 -0.07
CA LEU A 111 8.05 18.59 -0.15
C LEU A 111 8.07 19.35 1.17
N ASP A 112 8.24 20.66 1.08
CA ASP A 112 8.04 21.58 2.18
C ASP A 112 6.66 22.24 2.03
N ILE A 113 5.66 21.71 2.73
CA ILE A 113 4.28 22.22 2.68
C ILE A 113 4.22 23.50 3.50
N GLN A 114 4.03 24.63 2.84
CA GLN A 114 4.04 25.95 3.47
C GLN A 114 2.68 26.28 4.11
N ASN A 115 1.59 25.76 3.56
CA ASN A 115 0.24 25.98 4.09
C ASN A 115 -0.74 24.91 3.60
N VAL A 116 -1.86 24.78 4.31
CA VAL A 116 -3.01 23.97 3.91
C VAL A 116 -4.27 24.82 3.97
N VAL A 117 -5.03 24.83 2.87
CA VAL A 117 -6.25 25.64 2.70
C VAL A 117 -7.32 24.86 1.94
N ALA A 118 -8.58 25.23 2.14
CA ALA A 118 -9.68 24.79 1.30
C ALA A 118 -10.00 25.87 0.25
N VAL A 119 -10.10 25.47 -1.01
CA VAL A 119 -10.40 26.36 -2.15
C VAL A 119 -11.58 25.83 -2.96
N SER A 120 -12.38 26.74 -3.49
CA SER A 120 -13.44 26.37 -4.44
C SER A 120 -12.83 25.88 -5.74
N THR A 121 -13.31 24.74 -6.23
CA THR A 121 -12.80 24.08 -7.43
C THR A 121 -13.74 24.34 -8.62
N PRO A 122 -13.22 24.74 -9.80
CA PRO A 122 -14.05 24.89 -11.00
C PRO A 122 -14.80 23.60 -11.35
N GLN A 123 -16.01 23.72 -11.90
CA GLN A 123 -16.82 22.56 -12.25
C GLN A 123 -16.15 21.63 -13.27
N ALA A 124 -15.40 22.19 -14.22
CA ALA A 124 -14.67 21.42 -15.22
C ALA A 124 -13.62 20.49 -14.59
N PHE A 125 -12.88 20.99 -13.58
CA PHE A 125 -11.92 20.18 -12.84
C PHE A 125 -12.60 19.07 -12.03
N ARG A 126 -13.72 19.39 -11.38
CA ARG A 126 -14.52 18.45 -10.58
C ARG A 126 -14.95 17.22 -11.39
N GLN A 127 -15.25 17.39 -12.68
CA GLN A 127 -15.62 16.28 -13.57
C GLN A 127 -14.46 15.39 -14.02
N GLN A 128 -13.20 15.86 -13.90
CA GLN A 128 -12.02 15.10 -14.29
C GLN A 128 -11.49 14.21 -13.16
N LEU A 129 -11.96 14.41 -11.92
CA LEU A 129 -11.56 13.58 -10.79
C LEU A 129 -12.19 12.18 -10.89
N PRO A 130 -11.42 11.09 -10.69
CA PRO A 130 -11.97 9.74 -10.71
C PRO A 130 -13.02 9.54 -9.60
N GLY A 131 -14.18 8.96 -9.94
CA GLY A 131 -15.28 8.73 -8.99
C GLY A 131 -16.38 9.80 -8.99
N GLY A 132 -16.46 10.63 -10.04
CA GLY A 132 -17.25 11.86 -10.24
C GLY A 132 -18.71 11.95 -9.81
N ALA A 133 -19.01 11.76 -8.53
CA ALA A 133 -20.13 12.39 -7.85
C ALA A 133 -19.59 13.62 -7.10
N VAL A 134 -19.66 14.79 -7.73
CA VAL A 134 -19.21 16.02 -7.09
C VAL A 134 -20.40 16.80 -6.57
N LEU A 135 -20.40 16.99 -5.25
CA LEU A 135 -21.50 17.62 -4.53
C LEU A 135 -21.38 19.15 -4.64
N GLU A 136 -22.53 19.81 -4.78
CA GLU A 136 -22.58 21.27 -4.79
C GLU A 136 -22.01 21.83 -3.48
N GLY A 137 -21.09 22.79 -3.58
CA GLY A 137 -20.43 23.36 -2.41
C GLY A 137 -19.18 22.61 -1.94
N GLU A 138 -18.80 21.49 -2.56
CA GLU A 138 -17.54 20.80 -2.25
C GLU A 138 -16.33 21.67 -2.63
N LYS A 139 -15.38 21.79 -1.71
CA LYS A 139 -14.10 22.47 -1.88
C LYS A 139 -12.96 21.47 -1.93
N GLN A 140 -11.90 21.81 -2.65
CA GLN A 140 -10.65 21.06 -2.60
C GLN A 140 -9.79 21.53 -1.43
N VAL A 141 -9.34 20.60 -0.60
CA VAL A 141 -8.25 20.86 0.35
C VAL A 141 -6.93 20.69 -0.40
N ILE A 142 -6.08 21.71 -0.35
CA ILE A 142 -4.80 21.76 -1.06
C ILE A 142 -3.64 21.99 -0.09
N GLY A 143 -2.52 21.34 -0.34
CA GLY A 143 -1.22 21.66 0.24
C GLY A 143 -0.47 22.61 -0.69
N LEU A 144 -0.04 23.75 -0.17
CA LEU A 144 0.76 24.74 -0.89
C LEU A 144 2.25 24.48 -0.64
N PHE A 145 3.05 24.47 -1.68
CA PHE A 145 4.50 24.29 -1.58
C PHE A 145 5.24 25.16 -2.60
N GLY A 146 6.51 25.42 -2.32
CA GLY A 146 7.40 26.13 -3.24
C GLY A 146 8.31 25.15 -3.98
N TYR A 147 8.50 25.37 -5.29
CA TYR A 147 9.46 24.63 -6.10
C TYR A 147 10.12 25.58 -7.11
N ASN A 148 11.45 25.62 -7.12
CA ASN A 148 12.26 26.50 -8.00
C ASN A 148 11.78 27.98 -8.01
N GLY A 149 11.42 28.52 -6.84
CA GLY A 149 10.96 29.91 -6.70
C GLY A 149 9.53 30.16 -7.20
N THR A 150 8.82 29.13 -7.66
CA THR A 150 7.40 29.18 -8.05
C THR A 150 6.55 28.52 -6.98
N HIS A 151 5.30 28.96 -6.84
CA HIS A 151 4.34 28.38 -5.90
C HIS A 151 3.41 27.40 -6.61
N TYR A 152 3.20 26.26 -5.96
CA TYR A 152 2.35 25.20 -6.45
C TYR A 152 1.37 24.74 -5.38
N ALA A 153 0.33 24.04 -5.84
CA ALA A 153 -0.68 23.42 -5.01
C ALA A 153 -0.88 21.96 -5.44
N VAL A 154 -0.92 21.06 -4.46
CA VAL A 154 -1.32 19.67 -4.66
C VAL A 154 -2.64 19.42 -3.94
N PRO A 155 -3.65 18.81 -4.58
CA PRO A 155 -4.87 18.36 -3.90
C PRO A 155 -4.54 17.28 -2.87
N ILE A 156 -4.97 17.46 -1.62
CA ILE A 156 -4.74 16.51 -0.53
C ILE A 156 -6.03 16.04 0.15
N GLY A 157 -7.19 16.47 -0.33
CA GLY A 157 -8.48 16.12 0.24
C GLY A 157 -9.63 16.97 -0.27
N THR A 158 -10.82 16.75 0.27
CA THR A 158 -12.02 17.55 0.00
C THR A 158 -12.70 18.00 1.30
N GLU A 159 -13.50 19.06 1.19
CA GLU A 159 -14.34 19.59 2.27
C GLU A 159 -15.76 19.82 1.74
N LEU A 160 -16.76 19.32 2.46
CA LEU A 160 -18.16 19.57 2.17
C LEU A 160 -18.93 19.83 3.45
N GLY A 161 -19.50 21.02 3.60
CA GLY A 161 -20.37 21.33 4.73
C GLY A 161 -19.67 21.25 6.09
N GLY A 162 -18.34 21.39 6.14
CA GLY A 162 -17.53 21.20 7.34
C GLY A 162 -16.97 19.79 7.53
N ASP A 163 -17.38 18.81 6.73
CA ASP A 163 -16.83 17.46 6.75
C ASP A 163 -15.60 17.36 5.84
N TYR A 164 -14.50 16.86 6.39
CA TYR A 164 -13.21 16.77 5.68
C TYR A 164 -12.83 15.33 5.38
N HIS A 165 -12.38 15.10 4.15
CA HIS A 165 -11.75 13.86 3.73
C HIS A 165 -10.33 14.20 3.27
N ILE A 166 -9.34 13.99 4.15
CA ILE A 166 -7.94 14.36 3.90
C ILE A 166 -7.10 13.09 3.78
N TYR A 167 -6.34 12.99 2.68
CA TYR A 167 -5.57 11.81 2.28
C TYR A 167 -4.06 11.96 2.52
N ALA A 168 -3.67 12.86 3.43
CA ALA A 168 -2.26 13.18 3.66
C ALA A 168 -1.43 11.96 4.10
N ASP A 169 -2.04 11.03 4.84
CA ASP A 169 -1.38 9.81 5.31
C ASP A 169 -1.18 8.77 4.21
N GLU A 170 -2.03 8.76 3.20
CA GLU A 170 -1.88 7.92 2.00
C GLU A 170 -0.85 8.53 1.05
N MET A 171 -0.81 9.85 0.96
CA MET A 171 0.06 10.58 0.04
C MET A 171 1.50 10.71 0.51
N PHE A 172 1.73 10.87 1.81
CA PHE A 172 3.02 11.29 2.33
C PHE A 172 3.56 10.43 3.48
N PHE A 173 4.88 10.26 3.51
CA PHE A 173 5.62 9.93 4.72
C PHE A 173 5.89 11.22 5.50
N ILE A 174 5.53 11.20 6.78
CA ILE A 174 5.85 12.29 7.72
C ILE A 174 7.29 12.18 8.21
N GLN A 175 7.86 10.98 8.21
CA GLN A 175 9.26 10.72 8.58
C GLN A 175 10.11 10.46 7.33
N ASP A 176 11.41 10.75 7.42
CA ASP A 176 12.33 10.49 6.32
C ASP A 176 12.35 8.97 5.99
N PRO A 177 12.02 8.57 4.76
CA PRO A 177 12.07 7.17 4.33
C PRO A 177 13.44 6.52 4.54
N LYS A 178 14.54 7.26 4.43
CA LYS A 178 15.89 6.71 4.65
C LYS A 178 16.14 6.32 6.11
N GLU A 179 15.52 7.04 7.04
CA GLU A 179 15.54 6.69 8.46
C GLU A 179 14.60 5.53 8.79
N LEU A 180 13.42 5.50 8.15
CA LEU A 180 12.45 4.42 8.30
C LEU A 180 12.99 3.08 7.81
N TYR A 181 13.67 3.06 6.67
CA TYR A 181 14.25 1.87 6.05
C TYR A 181 15.78 1.89 6.07
N LYS A 182 16.37 2.29 7.21
CA LYS A 182 17.84 2.38 7.39
C LYS A 182 18.58 1.05 7.24
N HIS A 183 17.85 -0.08 7.28
CA HIS A 183 18.40 -1.41 7.03
C HIS A 183 18.61 -1.70 5.54
N TRP A 184 18.08 -0.87 4.64
CA TRP A 184 18.37 -1.01 3.21
C TRP A 184 19.82 -0.62 2.91
N PRO A 185 20.52 -1.41 2.07
CA PRO A 185 21.88 -1.10 1.65
C PRO A 185 22.00 0.25 0.92
N ALA A 186 23.14 0.90 1.05
CA ALA A 186 23.39 2.22 0.45
C ALA A 186 23.25 2.22 -1.08
N ASP A 187 23.62 1.13 -1.75
CA ASP A 187 23.48 0.98 -3.19
C ASP A 187 22.02 0.86 -3.64
N VAL A 188 21.10 0.40 -2.77
CA VAL A 188 19.65 0.42 -3.03
C VAL A 188 19.16 1.87 -2.97
N TRP A 189 19.55 2.61 -1.93
CA TRP A 189 19.20 4.03 -1.81
C TRP A 189 19.74 4.88 -2.95
N ASP A 190 20.98 4.64 -3.40
CA ASP A 190 21.55 5.32 -4.56
C ASP A 190 20.73 5.11 -5.85
N ALA A 191 20.22 3.90 -6.05
CA ALA A 191 19.35 3.58 -7.18
C ALA A 191 17.96 4.25 -7.05
N VAL A 192 17.40 4.29 -5.84
CA VAL A 192 16.14 5.02 -5.54
C VAL A 192 16.32 6.51 -5.83
N ASP A 193 17.39 7.14 -5.34
CA ASP A 193 17.68 8.57 -5.56
C ASP A 193 17.86 8.92 -7.05
N LYS A 194 18.33 7.96 -7.85
CA LYS A 194 18.50 8.11 -9.30
C LYS A 194 17.24 7.74 -10.10
N HIS A 195 16.15 7.37 -9.43
CA HIS A 195 14.93 6.84 -10.05
C HIS A 195 15.19 5.64 -10.97
N GLN A 196 15.96 4.67 -10.47
CA GLN A 196 16.39 3.48 -11.23
C GLN A 196 16.08 2.19 -10.48
N VAL A 197 15.64 1.19 -11.25
CA VAL A 197 15.51 -0.19 -10.79
C VAL A 197 16.78 -0.98 -11.15
N LYS A 198 17.23 -1.81 -10.22
CA LYS A 198 18.33 -2.76 -10.42
C LYS A 198 17.94 -4.18 -9.97
N ALA A 199 18.69 -5.16 -10.45
CA ALA A 199 18.51 -6.54 -10.03
C ALA A 199 18.67 -6.69 -8.51
N GLY A 200 17.85 -7.55 -7.90
CA GLY A 200 17.84 -7.80 -6.47
C GLY A 200 17.00 -6.83 -5.63
N MET A 201 16.46 -5.75 -6.21
CA MET A 201 15.47 -4.92 -5.53
C MET A 201 14.18 -5.69 -5.27
N ASN A 202 13.53 -5.47 -4.13
CA ASN A 202 12.15 -5.94 -3.94
C ASN A 202 11.15 -4.94 -4.54
N GLU A 203 9.87 -5.30 -4.49
CA GLU A 203 8.79 -4.47 -5.05
C GLU A 203 8.71 -3.11 -4.35
N LEU A 204 8.80 -3.06 -3.02
CA LEU A 204 8.77 -1.80 -2.27
C LEU A 204 9.92 -0.85 -2.65
N GLN A 205 11.14 -1.37 -2.81
CA GLN A 205 12.30 -0.62 -3.29
C GLN A 205 12.10 -0.11 -4.72
N THR A 206 11.43 -0.92 -5.56
CA THR A 206 11.10 -0.56 -6.94
C THR A 206 10.06 0.56 -6.96
N ASP A 207 9.03 0.47 -6.12
CA ASP A 207 7.98 1.48 -5.99
C ASP A 207 8.55 2.81 -5.48
N PHE A 208 9.51 2.76 -4.54
CA PHE A 208 10.23 3.94 -4.06
C PHE A 208 11.10 4.58 -5.15
N ALA A 209 11.67 3.79 -6.06
CA ALA A 209 12.50 4.30 -7.14
C ALA A 209 11.67 4.93 -8.27
N ILE A 210 10.60 4.26 -8.71
CA ILE A 210 9.92 4.59 -9.98
C ILE A 210 8.39 4.71 -9.89
N GLY A 211 7.82 4.73 -8.68
CA GLY A 211 6.38 4.87 -8.44
C GLY A 211 5.63 3.55 -8.52
N MET A 212 4.30 3.60 -8.36
CA MET A 212 3.46 2.41 -8.27
C MET A 212 3.32 1.68 -9.60
N GLY A 213 3.48 0.35 -9.56
CA GLY A 213 3.27 -0.53 -10.70
C GLY A 213 1.90 -1.20 -10.71
N VAL A 214 1.52 -1.74 -11.88
CA VAL A 214 0.33 -2.57 -12.06
C VAL A 214 0.77 -4.02 -12.23
N PRO A 215 0.37 -4.95 -11.33
CA PRO A 215 0.72 -6.35 -11.46
C PRO A 215 0.04 -6.97 -12.67
N GLU A 216 0.78 -7.79 -13.40
CA GLU A 216 0.25 -8.61 -14.49
C GLU A 216 -0.27 -9.95 -13.95
N PRO A 217 -1.27 -10.56 -14.62
CA PRO A 217 -1.68 -11.92 -14.31
C PRO A 217 -0.49 -12.89 -14.41
N SER A 218 -0.28 -13.69 -13.35
CA SER A 218 0.73 -14.75 -13.32
C SER A 218 0.08 -16.08 -12.94
N HIS A 219 0.58 -17.17 -13.53
CA HIS A 219 0.20 -18.54 -13.20
C HIS A 219 1.23 -19.25 -12.32
N GLU A 220 2.37 -18.61 -12.05
CA GLU A 220 3.46 -19.11 -11.22
C GLU A 220 3.46 -18.40 -9.87
N ALA A 221 3.42 -19.15 -8.76
CA ALA A 221 3.22 -18.59 -7.43
C ALA A 221 4.40 -17.76 -6.91
N ASP A 222 5.62 -18.04 -7.38
CA ASP A 222 6.86 -17.37 -6.97
C ASP A 222 7.33 -16.30 -7.96
N VAL A 223 6.62 -16.14 -9.08
CA VAL A 223 6.93 -15.16 -10.13
C VAL A 223 5.82 -14.12 -10.23
N LYS A 224 6.21 -12.86 -10.11
CA LYS A 224 5.32 -11.70 -10.25
C LYS A 224 5.92 -10.74 -11.26
N THR A 225 5.17 -10.41 -12.30
CA THR A 225 5.57 -9.37 -13.26
C THR A 225 4.74 -8.12 -13.00
N VAL A 226 5.41 -6.98 -12.95
CA VAL A 226 4.77 -5.68 -12.67
C VAL A 226 5.18 -4.69 -13.75
N SER A 227 4.17 -4.03 -14.32
CA SER A 227 4.33 -2.97 -15.31
C SER A 227 4.26 -1.61 -14.63
N TYR A 228 5.34 -0.83 -14.70
CA TYR A 228 5.48 0.48 -14.09
C TYR A 228 5.36 1.57 -15.15
N PRO A 229 4.45 2.55 -14.97
CA PRO A 229 4.35 3.70 -15.88
C PRO A 229 5.60 4.61 -15.84
N ASN A 230 6.21 4.75 -14.67
CA ASN A 230 7.47 5.49 -14.43
C ASN A 230 7.50 6.86 -15.15
N GLY A 231 6.51 7.71 -14.87
CA GLY A 231 6.44 9.07 -15.43
C GLY A 231 6.43 9.13 -16.96
N GLY A 232 5.87 8.11 -17.63
CA GLY A 232 5.84 8.03 -19.10
C GLY A 232 7.06 7.34 -19.72
N LYS A 233 7.91 6.69 -18.91
CA LYS A 233 9.03 5.86 -19.38
C LYS A 233 8.86 4.43 -18.88
N PRO A 234 7.94 3.64 -19.48
CA PRO A 234 7.51 2.38 -18.92
C PRO A 234 8.66 1.40 -18.65
N VAL A 235 8.59 0.75 -17.49
CA VAL A 235 9.51 -0.31 -17.07
C VAL A 235 8.70 -1.52 -16.67
N ARG A 236 9.06 -2.69 -17.18
CA ARG A 236 8.47 -3.96 -16.78
C ARG A 236 9.50 -4.73 -15.96
N VAL A 237 9.12 -5.15 -14.76
CA VAL A 237 10.00 -5.83 -13.81
C VAL A 237 9.41 -7.19 -13.48
N THR A 238 10.21 -8.24 -13.67
CA THR A 238 9.88 -9.60 -13.21
C THR A 238 10.57 -9.84 -11.88
N PHE A 239 9.78 -10.14 -10.86
CA PHE A 239 10.23 -10.55 -9.54
C PHE A 239 10.13 -12.07 -9.41
N ARG A 240 11.19 -12.69 -8.89
CA ARG A 240 11.19 -14.09 -8.47
C ARG A 240 11.55 -14.16 -7.00
N ASN A 241 10.75 -14.85 -6.19
CA ASN A 241 10.91 -14.88 -4.73
C ASN A 241 11.03 -13.46 -4.12
N GLY A 242 10.23 -12.52 -4.63
CA GLY A 242 10.19 -11.13 -4.15
C GLY A 242 11.40 -10.26 -4.54
N LYS A 243 12.24 -10.71 -5.48
CA LYS A 243 13.44 -9.97 -5.93
C LYS A 243 13.44 -9.78 -7.45
N ALA A 244 13.77 -8.59 -7.92
CA ALA A 244 13.84 -8.24 -9.32
C ALA A 244 14.94 -9.07 -10.01
N VAL A 245 14.55 -9.87 -10.99
CA VAL A 245 15.45 -10.73 -11.78
C VAL A 245 15.53 -10.31 -13.24
N GLU A 246 14.51 -9.61 -13.74
CA GLU A 246 14.45 -9.11 -15.11
C GLU A 246 13.87 -7.70 -15.13
N ILE A 247 14.50 -6.80 -15.90
CA ILE A 247 14.11 -5.40 -15.99
C ILE A 247 14.11 -5.01 -17.47
N GLN A 248 12.93 -4.88 -18.05
CA GLN A 248 12.73 -4.49 -19.44
C GLN A 248 12.32 -3.02 -19.48
N ARG A 249 13.12 -2.19 -20.15
CA ARG A 249 12.80 -0.78 -20.40
C ARG A 249 12.27 -0.69 -21.82
N SER A 250 11.10 -0.10 -22.03
CA SER A 250 10.66 0.18 -23.40
C SER A 250 11.55 1.27 -23.98
N SER A 251 12.21 0.99 -25.11
CA SER A 251 12.80 2.03 -25.95
C SER A 251 11.65 2.92 -26.42
N GLY A 252 11.72 4.21 -26.10
CA GLY A 252 10.82 5.21 -26.68
C GLY A 252 11.07 5.41 -28.17
#